data_AF-A0A533SG51-F1
#
_entry.id   AF-A0A533SG51-F1
#
_cell.length_a   1.000
_cell.length_b   1.000
_cell.length_c   1.000
_cell.angle_alpha   90.00
_cell.angle_beta   90.00
_cell.angle_gamma   90.00
#
_symmetry.space_group_name_H-M   'P 1'
#
loop_
_entity.id
_entity.type
_entity.pdbx_description
1 polymer ?
#
loop_
_entity_poly.entity_id
_entity_poly.type
_entity_poly.pdbx_seq_one_letter_code
_entity_poly.pdbx_strand_id
1 'polypeptide(L)'
;HKRRLSASDTRTTHIVGDIAGRRPIIIDDVIAGGSVLKQVDSLYENGAQGGACLAITHSVLLPSALELLDRNSHIEKLVVSNTVPVPPEKRHPKIEVVSIAPLMAEIILRIHEGSSITDKLVLR
;
A
#
# COMPACT_ATOMS: atom_id res chain seq x y z
N HIS A 1 2.44 2.15 15.71
CA HIS A 1 2.03 0.84 16.23
C HIS A 1 0.51 0.70 16.16
N LYS A 2 0.03 -0.39 15.54
CA LYS A 2 -1.40 -0.70 15.35
C LYS A 2 -1.79 -1.80 16.32
N ARG A 3 -2.85 -1.59 17.10
CA ARG A 3 -3.42 -2.65 17.96
C ARG A 3 -4.77 -3.08 17.41
N ARG A 4 -4.94 -4.39 17.26
CA ARG A 4 -6.20 -5.02 16.87
C ARG A 4 -7.00 -5.33 18.13
N LEU A 5 -8.21 -4.77 18.22
CA LEU A 5 -9.10 -4.96 19.38
C LEU A 5 -10.15 -6.05 19.09
N SER A 6 -10.52 -6.24 17.82
CA SER A 6 -11.43 -7.30 17.37
C SER A 6 -11.11 -7.72 15.93
N ALA A 7 -11.89 -8.67 15.37
CA ALA A 7 -11.74 -9.07 13.97
C ALA A 7 -11.90 -7.90 12.99
N SER A 8 -12.68 -6.88 13.35
CA SER A 8 -13.00 -5.73 12.50
C SER A 8 -12.43 -4.39 12.98
N ASP A 9 -12.01 -4.30 14.24
CA ASP A 9 -11.57 -3.04 14.86
C ASP A 9 -10.06 -3.00 15.13
N THR A 10 -9.43 -1.93 14.65
CA THR A 10 -8.00 -1.65 14.80
C THR A 10 -7.81 -0.17 15.09
N ARG A 11 -6.99 0.16 16.10
CA ARG A 11 -6.64 1.54 16.44
C ARG A 11 -5.14 1.76 16.38
N THR A 12 -4.75 2.96 15.95
CA THR A 12 -3.38 3.44 16.14
C THR A 12 -3.21 3.77 17.62
N THR A 13 -2.21 3.17 18.26
CA THR A 13 -1.98 3.37 19.70
C THR A 13 -0.88 4.39 19.96
N HIS A 14 0.22 4.30 19.21
CA HIS A 14 1.38 5.19 19.36
C HIS A 14 2.14 5.27 18.03
N ILE A 15 2.77 6.40 17.72
CA ILE A 15 3.71 6.56 16.61
C ILE A 15 5.12 6.50 17.17
N VAL A 16 6.01 5.76 16.51
CA VAL A 16 7.42 5.63 16.91
C VAL A 16 8.26 6.35 15.86
N GLY A 17 9.03 7.35 16.30
CA GLY A 17 9.82 8.22 15.44
C GLY A 17 9.21 9.62 15.26
N ASP A 18 10.02 10.56 14.79
CA ASP A 18 9.60 11.93 14.48
C ASP A 18 9.09 12.03 13.04
N ILE A 19 7.84 12.45 12.92
CA ILE A 19 7.13 12.61 11.65
C ILE A 19 6.67 14.06 11.41
N ALA A 20 6.95 14.98 12.33
CA ALA A 20 6.48 16.35 12.26
C ALA A 20 7.04 17.05 11.01
N GLY A 21 6.16 17.70 10.24
CA GLY A 21 6.51 18.36 8.98
C GLY A 21 6.89 17.43 7.83
N ARG A 22 6.74 16.09 8.00
CA ARG A 22 7.15 15.11 6.99
C ARG A 22 5.96 14.53 6.23
N ARG A 23 6.21 14.19 4.96
CA ARG A 23 5.26 13.50 4.07
C ARG A 23 5.24 12.00 4.35
N PRO A 24 4.09 11.40 4.70
CA PRO A 24 4.00 9.95 4.89
C PRO A 24 4.16 9.16 3.59
N ILE A 25 5.01 8.12 3.64
CA ILE A 25 5.01 7.01 2.69
C ILE A 25 4.71 5.74 3.49
N ILE A 26 3.59 5.11 3.21
CA ILE A 26 3.11 3.94 3.95
C ILE A 26 3.28 2.71 3.07
N ILE A 27 3.96 1.70 3.58
CA ILE A 27 4.25 0.45 2.86
C ILE A 27 3.55 -0.69 3.61
N ASP A 28 2.83 -1.53 2.87
CA ASP A 28 2.19 -2.74 3.40
C ASP A 28 2.20 -3.83 2.32
N ASP A 29 2.03 -5.09 2.71
CA ASP A 29 1.97 -6.20 1.76
C ASP A 29 0.60 -6.33 1.11
N VAL A 30 -0.49 -6.20 1.88
CA VAL A 30 -1.86 -6.49 1.45
C VAL A 30 -2.85 -5.42 1.93
N ILE A 31 -3.75 -5.00 1.04
CA ILE A 31 -4.92 -4.20 1.41
C ILE A 31 -6.23 -4.92 1.03
N ALA A 32 -7.02 -5.28 2.04
CA ALA A 32 -8.37 -5.81 1.89
C ALA A 32 -9.44 -4.75 2.19
N GLY A 33 -9.87 -4.64 3.46
CA GLY A 33 -10.91 -3.70 3.91
C GLY A 33 -10.42 -2.29 4.29
N GLY A 34 -9.23 -1.89 3.81
CA GLY A 34 -8.71 -0.52 4.03
C GLY A 34 -8.18 -0.24 5.45
N SER A 35 -7.83 -1.27 6.22
CA SER A 35 -7.36 -1.07 7.61
C SER A 35 -6.10 -0.21 7.75
N VAL A 36 -5.26 -0.14 6.71
CA VAL A 36 -4.10 0.76 6.63
C VAL A 36 -4.51 2.21 6.38
N LEU A 37 -5.56 2.44 5.58
CA LEU A 37 -6.10 3.77 5.26
C LEU A 37 -6.66 4.46 6.51
N LYS A 38 -7.27 3.70 7.43
CA LYS A 38 -7.79 4.21 8.71
C LYS A 38 -6.73 4.84 9.61
N GLN A 39 -5.45 4.57 9.36
CA GLN A 39 -4.37 5.06 10.20
C GLN A 39 -3.76 6.37 9.71
N VAL A 40 -4.11 6.79 8.49
CA VAL A 40 -3.55 7.97 7.85
C VAL A 40 -3.83 9.20 8.68
N ASP A 41 -5.08 9.40 9.13
CA ASP A 41 -5.49 10.58 9.89
C ASP A 41 -4.65 10.76 11.17
N SER A 42 -4.34 9.67 11.85
CA SER A 42 -3.50 9.68 13.06
C SER A 42 -2.09 10.20 12.79
N LEU A 43 -1.54 10.03 11.57
CA LEU A 43 -0.24 10.61 11.20
C LEU A 43 -0.32 12.14 11.14
N TYR A 44 -1.42 12.69 10.61
CA TYR A 44 -1.63 14.13 10.49
C TYR A 44 -1.97 14.78 11.82
N GLU A 45 -2.73 14.10 12.68
CA GLU A 45 -2.92 14.49 14.09
C GLU A 45 -1.59 14.63 14.85
N ASN A 46 -0.55 13.91 14.42
CA ASN A 46 0.79 13.94 15.00
C ASN A 46 1.80 14.77 14.18
N GLY A 47 1.31 15.68 13.32
CA GLY A 47 2.13 16.70 12.67
C GLY A 47 2.70 16.33 11.31
N ALA A 48 2.30 15.20 10.71
CA ALA A 48 2.62 14.92 9.30
C ALA A 48 2.04 16.00 8.37
N GLN A 49 2.69 16.23 7.23
CA GLN A 49 2.30 17.26 6.26
C GLN A 49 2.40 16.74 4.82
N GLY A 50 1.75 17.43 3.87
CA GLY A 50 1.69 17.00 2.46
C GLY A 50 0.71 15.85 2.22
N GLY A 51 0.65 15.31 1.01
CA GLY A 51 -0.25 14.21 0.65
C GLY A 51 0.36 12.83 0.89
N ALA A 52 -0.30 11.97 1.67
CA ALA A 52 0.18 10.63 1.96
C ALA A 52 0.22 9.78 0.68
N CYS A 53 1.31 9.03 0.50
CA CYS A 53 1.44 8.01 -0.53
C CYS A 53 1.43 6.63 0.13
N LEU A 54 0.73 5.68 -0.47
CA LEU A 54 0.72 4.28 -0.06
C LEU A 54 1.30 3.42 -1.17
N ALA A 55 2.13 2.43 -0.82
CA ALA A 55 2.65 1.43 -1.74
C ALA A 55 2.29 0.04 -1.20
N ILE A 56 1.42 -0.67 -1.92
CA ILE A 56 0.87 -1.97 -1.47
C ILE A 56 1.08 -3.02 -2.54
N THR A 57 1.63 -4.18 -2.16
CA THR A 57 1.86 -5.25 -3.14
C THR A 57 0.54 -5.85 -3.63
N HIS A 58 -0.32 -6.33 -2.74
CA HIS A 58 -1.52 -7.09 -3.08
C HIS A 58 -2.81 -6.30 -2.79
N SER A 59 -3.50 -5.89 -3.84
CA SER A 59 -4.67 -5.00 -3.76
C SER A 59 -6.00 -5.74 -3.90
N VAL A 60 -6.51 -6.32 -2.81
CA VAL A 60 -7.82 -6.98 -2.78
C VAL A 60 -8.96 -5.95 -2.89
N LEU A 61 -8.80 -4.77 -2.26
CA LEU A 61 -9.68 -3.60 -2.41
C LEU A 61 -11.17 -3.94 -2.29
N LEU A 62 -11.61 -4.27 -1.07
CA LEU A 62 -13.03 -4.41 -0.77
C LEU A 62 -13.74 -3.04 -0.86
N PRO A 63 -15.07 -2.98 -1.03
CA PRO A 63 -15.80 -1.70 -1.13
C PRO A 63 -15.46 -0.70 -0.02
N SER A 64 -15.31 -1.20 1.21
CA SER A 64 -14.92 -0.39 2.36
C SER A 64 -13.56 0.31 2.20
N ALA A 65 -12.60 -0.31 1.50
CA ALA A 65 -11.31 0.32 1.21
C ALA A 65 -11.45 1.47 0.20
N LEU A 66 -12.30 1.31 -0.81
CA LEU A 66 -12.56 2.35 -1.81
C LEU A 66 -13.28 3.54 -1.17
N GLU A 67 -14.28 3.29 -0.33
CA GLU A 67 -14.97 4.33 0.45
C GLU A 67 -14.03 5.08 1.38
N LEU A 68 -13.10 4.37 2.04
CA LEU A 68 -12.06 4.95 2.88
C LEU A 68 -11.09 5.82 2.07
N LEU A 69 -10.70 5.35 0.88
CA LEU A 69 -9.76 6.05 0.00
C LEU A 69 -10.38 7.33 -0.58
N ASP A 70 -11.65 7.27 -0.96
CA ASP A 70 -12.39 8.39 -1.53
C ASP A 70 -12.52 9.52 -0.50
N ARG A 71 -13.05 9.21 0.69
CA ARG A 71 -13.31 10.20 1.74
C ARG A 71 -12.06 10.81 2.38
N ASN A 72 -10.92 10.13 2.32
CA ASN A 72 -9.71 10.61 2.99
C ASN A 72 -8.94 11.60 2.09
N SER A 73 -9.04 12.89 2.40
CA SER A 73 -8.38 13.97 1.66
C SER A 73 -6.87 14.03 1.88
N HIS A 74 -6.35 13.41 2.94
CA HIS A 74 -4.92 13.34 3.18
C HIS A 74 -4.21 12.36 2.26
N ILE A 75 -4.92 11.40 1.65
CA ILE A 75 -4.35 10.43 0.73
C ILE A 75 -4.28 11.03 -0.67
N GLU A 76 -3.05 11.17 -1.18
CA GLU A 76 -2.79 11.64 -2.53
C GLU A 76 -2.75 10.48 -3.51
N LYS A 77 -2.08 9.38 -3.14
CA LYS A 77 -1.86 8.25 -4.06
C LYS A 77 -1.81 6.91 -3.33
N LEU A 78 -2.42 5.91 -3.94
CA LEU A 78 -2.33 4.49 -3.60
C LEU A 78 -1.73 3.73 -4.80
N VAL A 79 -0.43 3.47 -4.72
CA VAL A 79 0.31 2.65 -5.67
C VAL A 79 0.10 1.19 -5.30
N VAL A 80 -0.39 0.39 -6.26
CA VAL A 80 -0.60 -1.05 -6.09
C VAL A 80 0.07 -1.82 -7.21
N SER A 81 0.42 -3.08 -6.97
CA SER A 81 0.83 -3.95 -8.07
C SER A 81 -0.37 -4.63 -8.73
N ASN A 82 -0.18 -5.16 -9.94
CA ASN A 82 -1.17 -6.01 -10.61
C ASN A 82 -1.13 -7.49 -10.20
N THR A 83 -0.61 -7.83 -9.01
CA THR A 83 -0.67 -9.21 -8.46
C THR A 83 -2.11 -9.68 -8.22
N VAL A 84 -3.02 -8.74 -7.94
CA VAL A 84 -4.47 -8.96 -7.91
C VAL A 84 -5.08 -8.04 -8.97
N PRO A 85 -5.97 -8.55 -9.85
CA PRO A 85 -6.63 -7.71 -10.83
C PRO A 85 -7.41 -6.55 -10.19
N VAL A 86 -7.25 -5.35 -10.74
CA VAL A 86 -8.06 -4.17 -10.39
C VAL A 86 -9.09 -3.97 -11.51
N PRO A 87 -10.29 -4.59 -11.40
CA PRO A 87 -11.32 -4.49 -12.43
C PRO A 87 -11.91 -3.07 -12.49
N PRO A 88 -12.64 -2.71 -13.56
CA PRO A 88 -13.16 -1.36 -13.78
C PRO A 88 -13.90 -0.75 -12.58
N GLU A 89 -14.70 -1.54 -11.88
CA GLU A 89 -15.48 -1.14 -10.69
C GLU A 89 -14.64 -0.82 -9.45
N LYS A 90 -13.36 -1.23 -9.44
CA LYS A 90 -12.40 -0.91 -8.37
C LYS A 90 -11.40 0.18 -8.77
N ARG A 91 -11.52 0.74 -9.97
CA ARG A 91 -10.67 1.86 -10.40
C ARG A 91 -11.02 3.11 -9.61
N HIS A 92 -10.01 3.91 -9.32
CA HIS A 92 -10.16 5.13 -8.54
C HIS A 92 -9.08 6.14 -8.97
N PRO A 93 -9.35 7.46 -9.01
CA PRO A 93 -8.38 8.46 -9.46
C PRO A 93 -7.06 8.48 -8.66
N LYS A 94 -7.13 8.11 -7.37
CA LYS A 94 -5.96 7.99 -6.49
C LYS A 94 -5.19 6.68 -6.66
N ILE A 95 -5.70 5.70 -7.41
CA ILE A 95 -5.05 4.38 -7.57
C ILE A 95 -4.15 4.38 -8.81
N GLU A 96 -2.89 4.02 -8.61
CA GLU A 96 -1.93 3.76 -9.68
C GLU A 96 -1.52 2.29 -9.66
N VAL A 97 -1.65 1.59 -10.80
CA VAL A 97 -1.32 0.17 -10.91
C VAL A 97 0.02 0.01 -11.60
N VAL A 98 0.97 -0.61 -10.91
CA VAL A 98 2.30 -0.95 -11.43
C VAL A 98 2.33 -2.43 -11.82
N SER A 99 2.81 -2.72 -13.02
CA SER A 99 2.90 -4.09 -13.51
C SER A 99 4.12 -4.82 -12.93
N ILE A 100 3.91 -6.01 -12.38
CA ILE A 100 4.99 -6.94 -12.02
C ILE A 100 5.35 -7.89 -13.17
N ALA A 101 4.65 -7.82 -14.30
CA ALA A 101 4.87 -8.74 -15.43
C ALA A 101 6.33 -8.75 -15.93
N PRO A 102 7.05 -7.61 -16.06
CA PRO A 102 8.46 -7.63 -16.47
C PRO A 102 9.36 -8.38 -15.47
N LEU A 103 9.16 -8.14 -14.17
CA LEU A 103 9.89 -8.84 -13.10
C LEU A 103 9.63 -10.35 -13.15
N MET A 104 8.36 -10.75 -13.27
CA MET A 104 7.98 -12.16 -13.34
C MET A 104 8.53 -12.85 -14.59
N ALA A 105 8.46 -12.19 -15.75
CA ALA A 105 8.96 -12.73 -17.01
C ALA A 105 10.47 -13.00 -16.93
N GLU A 106 11.25 -12.06 -16.38
CA GLU A 106 12.69 -12.24 -16.22
C GLU A 106 13.02 -13.34 -15.21
N ILE A 107 12.28 -13.44 -14.10
CA ILE A 107 12.47 -14.51 -13.11
C ILE A 107 12.20 -15.88 -13.75
N ILE A 108 11.10 -16.03 -14.50
CA ILE A 108 10.75 -17.28 -15.19
C ILE A 108 11.85 -17.67 -16.19
N LEU A 109 12.34 -16.71 -17.00
CA LEU A 109 13.40 -16.94 -17.96
C LEU A 109 14.69 -17.42 -17.28
N ARG A 110 15.12 -16.74 -16.21
CA ARG A 110 16.33 -17.12 -15.48
C ARG A 110 16.25 -18.50 -14.84
N ILE A 111 15.10 -18.86 -14.28
CA ILE A 111 14.86 -20.21 -13.73
C ILE A 111 14.96 -21.24 -14.86
N HIS A 112 14.37 -20.96 -16.02
CA HIS A 112 14.44 -21.86 -17.18
C HIS A 112 15.88 -22.06 -17.68
N GLU A 113 16.70 -21.02 -17.67
CA GLU A 113 18.10 -21.04 -18.12
C GLU A 113 19.10 -21.51 -17.04
N GLY A 114 18.65 -21.75 -15.81
CA GLY A 114 19.55 -22.08 -14.68
C GLY A 114 20.40 -20.90 -14.19
N SER A 115 19.97 -19.67 -14.50
CA SER A 115 20.63 -18.42 -14.12
C SER A 115 20.16 -17.94 -12.73
N SER A 116 21.05 -17.26 -11.99
CA SER A 116 20.71 -16.70 -10.67
C SER A 116 19.65 -15.60 -10.78
N ILE A 117 18.73 -15.53 -9.81
CA ILE A 117 17.71 -14.47 -9.68
C ILE A 117 18.02 -13.45 -8.57
N THR A 118 19.18 -13.55 -7.91
CA THR A 118 19.48 -12.79 -6.68
C THR A 118 19.40 -11.28 -6.86
N ASP A 119 19.89 -10.74 -7.98
CA ASP A 119 19.83 -9.32 -8.33
C ASP A 119 18.40 -8.82 -8.62
N LYS A 120 17.42 -9.71 -8.76
CA LYS A 120 16.00 -9.36 -8.88
C LYS A 120 15.25 -9.35 -7.55
N LEU A 121 15.83 -9.93 -6.50
CA LEU A 121 15.23 -9.99 -5.16
C LEU A 121 15.84 -8.96 -4.20
N VAL A 122 17.08 -8.55 -4.44
CA VAL A 122 17.81 -7.60 -3.59
C VAL A 122 18.13 -6.36 -4.42
N LEU A 123 17.55 -5.23 -4.04
CA LEU A 123 17.99 -3.92 -4.54
C LEU A 123 19.41 -3.68 -4.02
N ARG A 124 20.39 -3.63 -4.93
CA ARG A 124 21.77 -3.24 -4.67
C ARG A 124 22.05 -1.88 -5.27
#